data_AF-A0A2G5SY72-F1
#
_entry.id   AF-A0A2G5SY72-F1
#
_cell.length_a   1.000
_cell.length_b   1.000
_cell.length_c   1.000
_cell.angle_alpha   90.00
_cell.angle_beta   90.00
_cell.angle_gamma   90.00
#
_symmetry.space_group_name_H-M   'P 1'
#
loop_
_entity.id
_entity.type
_entity.pdbx_description
1 polymer ?
#
loop_
_entity_poly.entity_id
_entity_poly.type
_entity_poly.pdbx_seq_one_letter_code
_entity_poly.pdbx_strand_id
1 'polypeptide(L)'
;MENGCGCQRRKCTVREGDNECSSVQQLGVVLMAKAKGMNSEKWNLLKYSKEFQAQVTTVEKKEALRKFAKECPEVAEAIMKEGANGEWEEAAAKIRLALKSEIKPKKTIIKEPAVIISPRLKISGRNNILEVRNSYGSDFIEKYEWKDVKKVLWLWRVTKDKNVNQRIYEMIEKLDKEGTEVIMLPFKLECVMKEVDEVTDAWRKKLKALKNVKLIDPMKEVGNRKMPLIVTSSDAYESEESLIRYWEQVAEEDPCVRRLKAMSAEKEKPRSKQTKSEQ
;
A
#
# COMPACT_ATOMS: atom_id res chain seq x y z
N MET A 1 -33.67 -5.53 8.62
CA MET A 1 -33.88 -4.85 9.93
C MET A 1 -35.31 -4.31 10.01
N GLU A 2 -36.35 -5.15 9.91
CA GLU A 2 -37.75 -4.66 9.86
C GLU A 2 -38.29 -4.17 11.22
N ASN A 3 -37.59 -4.41 12.34
CA ASN A 3 -38.04 -4.08 13.68
C ASN A 3 -37.00 -3.27 14.48
N GLY A 4 -36.72 -2.03 14.10
CA GLY A 4 -35.84 -1.12 14.85
C GLY A 4 -34.41 -1.64 15.05
N CYS A 5 -33.57 -0.92 15.82
CA CYS A 5 -32.32 -1.51 16.29
C CYS A 5 -32.63 -2.62 17.32
N GLY A 6 -31.90 -3.73 17.27
CA GLY A 6 -32.04 -4.86 18.20
C GLY A 6 -31.51 -4.57 19.61
N CYS A 7 -31.27 -3.31 19.93
CA CYS A 7 -30.62 -2.85 21.14
C CYS A 7 -31.40 -3.22 22.39
N GLN A 8 -30.85 -4.12 23.20
CA GLN A 8 -31.49 -4.64 24.42
C GLN A 8 -31.64 -3.61 25.55
N ARG A 9 -30.91 -2.47 25.53
CA ARG A 9 -30.82 -1.54 26.67
C ARG A 9 -31.55 -0.21 26.52
N ARG A 10 -32.00 0.16 25.31
CA ARG A 10 -32.90 1.28 24.96
C ARG A 10 -33.10 1.27 23.44
N LYS A 11 -34.31 1.58 22.95
CA LYS A 11 -34.55 1.73 21.50
C LYS A 11 -33.83 2.98 21.01
N CYS A 12 -32.77 2.83 20.22
CA CYS A 12 -32.10 3.97 19.60
C CYS A 12 -33.08 4.68 18.67
N THR A 13 -33.17 6.01 18.80
CA THR A 13 -33.94 6.85 17.91
C THR A 13 -33.06 7.94 17.32
N VAL A 14 -33.37 8.33 16.09
CA VAL A 14 -32.72 9.45 15.39
C VAL A 14 -33.81 10.48 15.09
N ARG A 15 -33.53 11.75 15.40
CA ARG A 15 -34.43 12.86 15.09
C ARG A 15 -34.03 13.56 13.81
N GLU A 16 -35.03 13.86 12.98
CA GLU A 16 -34.89 14.67 11.77
C GLU A 16 -36.04 15.70 11.74
N GLY A 17 -35.72 16.96 12.07
CA GLY A 17 -36.75 17.95 12.40
C GLY A 17 -37.59 17.49 13.60
N ASP A 18 -38.92 17.59 13.49
CA ASP A 18 -39.86 17.14 14.53
C ASP A 18 -40.16 15.64 14.48
N ASN A 19 -39.50 14.89 13.59
CA ASN A 19 -39.76 13.46 13.40
C ASN A 19 -38.75 12.61 14.17
N GLU A 20 -39.24 11.77 15.08
CA GLU A 20 -38.45 10.73 15.72
C GLU A 20 -38.59 9.41 14.95
N CYS A 21 -37.45 8.86 14.53
CA CYS A 21 -37.35 7.60 13.78
C CYS A 21 -36.67 6.54 14.64
N SER A 22 -37.25 5.35 14.73
CA SER A 22 -36.71 4.20 15.48
C SER A 22 -36.06 3.14 14.60
N SER A 23 -36.08 3.33 13.27
CA SER A 23 -35.37 2.48 12.32
C SER A 23 -34.74 3.26 11.16
N VAL A 24 -33.75 2.64 10.53
CA VAL A 24 -33.05 3.18 9.35
C VAL A 24 -34.04 3.40 8.20
N GLN A 25 -35.05 2.53 8.04
CA GLN A 25 -36.06 2.64 7.00
C GLN A 25 -36.99 3.83 7.20
N GLN A 26 -37.44 4.07 8.44
CA GLN A 26 -38.23 5.25 8.77
C GLN A 26 -37.46 6.52 8.45
N LEU A 27 -36.19 6.59 8.86
CA LEU A 27 -35.34 7.74 8.58
C LEU A 27 -35.10 7.92 7.08
N GLY A 28 -34.91 6.83 6.32
CA GLY A 28 -34.78 6.88 4.86
C GLY A 28 -35.99 7.52 4.19
N VAL A 29 -37.20 7.18 4.63
CA VAL A 29 -38.44 7.79 4.11
C VAL A 29 -38.54 9.27 4.50
N VAL A 30 -38.21 9.62 5.74
CA VAL A 30 -38.22 11.02 6.19
C VAL A 30 -37.23 11.87 5.39
N LEU A 31 -36.01 11.37 5.16
CA LEU A 31 -35.00 12.06 4.35
C LEU A 31 -35.45 12.22 2.89
N MET A 32 -36.08 11.20 2.31
CA MET A 32 -36.63 11.27 0.95
C MET A 32 -37.78 12.27 0.83
N ALA A 33 -38.71 12.28 1.79
CA ALA A 33 -39.81 13.24 1.84
C ALA A 33 -39.30 14.68 2.01
N LYS A 34 -38.27 14.88 2.84
CA LYS A 34 -37.57 16.16 3.01
C LYS A 34 -36.90 16.61 1.70
N ALA A 35 -36.19 15.72 1.02
CA ALA A 35 -35.54 16.02 -0.25
C ALA A 35 -36.55 16.40 -1.35
N LYS A 36 -37.77 15.84 -1.31
CA LYS A 36 -38.89 16.18 -2.19
C LYS A 36 -39.63 17.47 -1.78
N GLY A 37 -39.18 18.19 -0.74
CA GLY A 37 -39.79 19.43 -0.28
C GLY A 37 -41.17 19.27 0.38
N MET A 38 -41.49 18.07 0.88
CA MET A 38 -42.76 17.83 1.58
C MET A 38 -42.77 18.51 2.96
N ASN A 39 -43.94 18.95 3.43
CA ASN A 39 -44.12 19.50 4.79
C ASN A 39 -43.78 18.45 5.88
N SER A 40 -43.22 18.88 7.01
CA SER A 40 -42.77 18.05 8.14
C SER A 40 -43.89 17.20 8.76
N GLU A 41 -45.13 17.69 8.76
CA GLU A 41 -46.30 16.93 9.22
C GLU A 41 -46.56 15.69 8.37
N LYS A 42 -46.32 15.76 7.05
CA LYS A 42 -46.50 14.63 6.14
C LYS A 42 -45.45 13.55 6.35
N TRP A 43 -44.26 13.90 6.84
CA TRP A 43 -43.19 12.93 7.08
C TRP A 43 -43.60 11.89 8.13
N ASN A 44 -44.30 12.32 9.19
CA ASN A 44 -44.73 11.45 10.29
C ASN A 44 -45.72 10.38 9.84
N LEU A 45 -46.57 10.73 8.86
CA LEU A 45 -47.53 9.79 8.26
C LEU A 45 -46.83 8.81 7.32
N LEU A 46 -45.87 9.30 6.53
CA LEU A 46 -45.24 8.53 5.45
C LEU A 46 -44.21 7.51 5.96
N LYS A 47 -43.55 7.78 7.09
CA LYS A 47 -42.43 6.94 7.57
C LYS A 47 -42.78 5.47 7.83
N TYR A 48 -44.06 5.16 8.02
CA TYR A 48 -44.56 3.78 8.20
C TYR A 48 -45.01 3.11 6.90
N SER A 49 -45.08 3.83 5.78
CA SER A 49 -45.54 3.28 4.50
C SER A 49 -44.47 2.45 3.80
N LYS A 50 -44.79 1.18 3.51
CA LYS A 50 -43.92 0.28 2.72
C LYS A 50 -43.71 0.78 1.28
N GLU A 51 -44.73 1.40 0.70
CA GLU A 51 -44.64 1.98 -0.65
C GLU A 51 -43.59 3.09 -0.72
N PHE A 52 -43.52 3.93 0.32
CA PHE A 52 -42.52 4.98 0.39
C PHE A 52 -41.13 4.43 0.73
N GLN A 53 -41.04 3.36 1.54
CA GLN A 53 -39.77 2.68 1.79
C GLN A 53 -39.14 2.13 0.51
N ALA A 54 -39.95 1.59 -0.41
CA ALA A 54 -39.50 1.10 -1.71
C ALA A 54 -38.97 2.22 -2.64
N GLN A 55 -39.39 3.47 -2.42
CA GLN A 55 -38.95 4.63 -3.21
C GLN A 55 -37.68 5.30 -2.68
N VAL A 56 -37.14 4.88 -1.53
CA VAL A 56 -35.93 5.46 -0.94
C VAL A 56 -34.72 5.11 -1.80
N THR A 57 -34.00 6.12 -2.30
CA THR A 57 -32.85 5.90 -3.18
C THR A 57 -31.59 5.57 -2.38
N THR A 58 -30.53 5.13 -3.06
CA THR A 58 -29.23 4.84 -2.45
C THR A 58 -28.63 6.06 -1.73
N VAL A 59 -28.98 7.29 -2.12
CA VAL A 59 -28.51 8.52 -1.47
C VAL A 59 -29.08 8.64 -0.05
N GLU A 60 -30.40 8.61 0.09
CA GLU A 60 -31.05 8.67 1.39
C GLU A 60 -30.74 7.43 2.23
N LYS A 61 -30.60 6.25 1.58
CA LYS A 61 -30.19 5.03 2.28
C LYS A 61 -28.83 5.20 2.96
N LYS A 62 -27.85 5.78 2.27
CA LYS A 62 -26.52 6.07 2.84
C LYS A 62 -26.58 7.07 3.98
N GLU A 63 -27.35 8.14 3.82
CA GLU A 63 -27.47 9.17 4.86
C GLU A 63 -28.16 8.63 6.12
N ALA A 64 -29.25 7.88 5.96
CA ALA A 64 -29.96 7.25 7.07
C ALA A 64 -29.05 6.28 7.84
N LEU A 65 -28.31 5.41 7.13
CA LEU A 65 -27.33 4.51 7.75
C LEU A 65 -26.24 5.28 8.52
N ARG A 66 -25.70 6.36 7.95
CA ARG A 66 -24.69 7.20 8.61
C ARG A 66 -25.22 7.86 9.88
N LYS A 67 -26.44 8.40 9.85
CA LYS A 67 -27.06 9.05 11.01
C LYS A 67 -27.37 8.02 12.10
N PHE A 68 -27.95 6.87 11.74
CA PHE A 68 -28.23 5.80 12.71
C PHE A 68 -26.98 5.17 13.31
N ALA A 69 -25.91 4.97 12.53
CA ALA A 69 -24.67 4.38 13.03
C ALA A 69 -23.98 5.25 14.10
N LYS A 70 -24.24 6.56 14.12
CA LYS A 70 -23.74 7.46 15.19
C LYS A 70 -24.44 7.22 16.52
N GLU A 71 -25.74 6.89 16.48
CA GLU A 71 -26.58 6.72 17.66
C GLU A 71 -26.72 5.24 18.09
N CYS A 72 -26.46 4.31 17.18
CA CYS A 72 -26.71 2.88 17.35
C CYS A 72 -25.48 2.04 16.98
N PRO A 73 -24.79 1.46 17.98
CA PRO A 73 -23.64 0.57 17.76
C PRO A 73 -23.97 -0.65 16.90
N GLU A 74 -25.16 -1.22 17.03
CA GLU A 74 -25.56 -2.41 16.25
C GLU A 74 -25.72 -2.09 14.76
N VAL A 75 -26.23 -0.90 14.43
CA VAL A 75 -26.29 -0.45 13.03
C VAL A 75 -24.88 -0.22 12.50
N ALA A 76 -23.98 0.36 13.32
CA ALA A 76 -22.58 0.50 12.94
C ALA A 76 -21.92 -0.86 12.68
N GLU A 77 -22.17 -1.86 13.53
CA GLU A 77 -21.66 -3.22 13.36
C GLU A 77 -22.24 -3.91 12.12
N ALA A 78 -23.56 -3.80 11.91
CA ALA A 78 -24.23 -4.37 10.74
C ALA A 78 -23.77 -3.72 9.43
N ILE A 79 -23.48 -2.42 9.41
CA ILE A 79 -22.87 -1.77 8.25
C ILE A 79 -21.54 -2.45 7.93
N MET A 80 -20.73 -2.77 8.94
CA MET A 80 -19.40 -3.38 8.76
C MET A 80 -19.45 -4.85 8.34
N LYS A 81 -20.53 -5.57 8.63
CA LYS A 81 -20.70 -6.99 8.29
C LYS A 81 -21.27 -7.18 6.88
N GLU A 82 -20.58 -7.97 6.07
CA GLU A 82 -21.03 -8.32 4.72
C GLU A 82 -22.34 -9.12 4.75
N GLY A 83 -23.30 -8.70 3.92
CA GLY A 83 -24.59 -9.37 3.77
C GLY A 83 -25.60 -9.10 4.88
N ALA A 84 -25.28 -8.23 5.86
CA ALA A 84 -26.15 -7.98 7.01
C ALA A 84 -27.28 -6.96 6.76
N ASN A 85 -27.35 -6.33 5.57
CA ASN A 85 -28.25 -5.19 5.34
C ASN A 85 -29.31 -5.40 4.25
N GLY A 86 -29.42 -6.59 3.64
CA GLY A 86 -30.46 -6.90 2.64
C GLY A 86 -30.55 -5.85 1.53
N GLU A 87 -31.72 -5.22 1.34
CA GLU A 87 -31.96 -4.15 0.35
C GLU A 87 -31.13 -2.86 0.56
N TRP A 88 -30.41 -2.77 1.69
CA TRP A 88 -29.54 -1.65 2.05
C TRP A 88 -28.04 -1.99 1.90
N GLU A 89 -27.73 -3.20 1.44
CA GLU A 89 -26.35 -3.70 1.34
C GLU A 89 -25.48 -2.85 0.41
N GLU A 90 -26.00 -2.36 -0.70
CA GLU A 90 -25.25 -1.48 -1.60
C GLU A 90 -24.84 -0.16 -0.91
N ALA A 91 -25.76 0.44 -0.15
CA ALA A 91 -25.51 1.66 0.62
C ALA A 91 -24.50 1.41 1.75
N ALA A 92 -24.66 0.30 2.48
CA ALA A 92 -23.74 -0.13 3.53
C ALA A 92 -22.34 -0.41 2.96
N ALA A 93 -22.23 -1.09 1.82
CA ALA A 93 -20.96 -1.37 1.13
C ALA A 93 -20.24 -0.08 0.74
N LYS A 94 -20.95 0.94 0.23
CA LYS A 94 -20.39 2.26 -0.07
C LYS A 94 -19.85 2.96 1.18
N ILE A 95 -20.53 2.84 2.32
CA ILE A 95 -20.04 3.41 3.60
C ILE A 95 -18.81 2.64 4.09
N ARG A 96 -18.86 1.30 4.07
CA ARG A 96 -17.72 0.44 4.43
C ARG A 96 -16.48 0.76 3.63
N LEU A 97 -16.61 0.89 2.31
CA LEU A 97 -15.48 1.22 1.42
C LEU A 97 -14.88 2.59 1.75
N ALA A 98 -15.71 3.60 2.00
CA ALA A 98 -15.26 4.92 2.41
C ALA A 98 -14.50 4.88 3.75
N LEU A 99 -15.06 4.22 4.77
CA LEU A 99 -14.40 4.07 6.08
C LEU A 99 -13.11 3.26 5.98
N LYS A 100 -13.10 2.16 5.21
CA LYS A 100 -11.89 1.38 4.94
C LYS A 100 -10.81 2.24 4.26
N SER A 101 -11.19 3.19 3.40
CA SER A 101 -10.24 4.12 2.78
C SER A 101 -9.72 5.20 3.73
N GLU A 102 -10.55 5.68 4.68
CA GLU A 102 -10.16 6.68 5.69
C GLU A 102 -9.22 6.10 6.75
N ILE A 103 -9.43 4.84 7.14
CA ILE A 103 -8.63 4.16 8.17
C ILE A 103 -7.32 3.58 7.59
N LYS A 104 -7.19 3.49 6.25
CA LYS A 104 -5.93 3.05 5.65
C LYS A 104 -4.79 3.97 6.13
N PRO A 105 -3.72 3.41 6.72
CA PRO A 105 -2.60 4.22 7.17
C PRO A 105 -2.04 5.03 6.00
N LYS A 106 -1.80 6.33 6.23
CA LYS A 106 -1.22 7.20 5.22
C LYS A 106 0.10 6.60 4.74
N LYS A 107 0.24 6.49 3.42
CA LYS A 107 1.48 6.05 2.79
C LYS A 107 2.61 7.01 3.16
N THR A 108 3.81 6.45 3.33
CA THR A 108 5.02 7.23 3.52
C THR A 108 5.47 7.79 2.19
N ILE A 109 5.62 9.11 2.09
CA ILE A 109 6.06 9.78 0.87
C ILE A 109 7.56 9.56 0.69
N ILE A 110 7.96 9.00 -0.45
CA ILE A 110 9.35 8.90 -0.85
C ILE A 110 9.73 10.18 -1.60
N LYS A 111 10.71 10.93 -1.09
CA LYS A 111 11.16 12.18 -1.71
C LYS A 111 12.21 11.98 -2.80
N GLU A 112 12.88 10.83 -2.80
CA GLU A 112 13.98 10.55 -3.74
C GLU A 112 13.43 9.92 -5.03
N PRO A 113 13.85 10.40 -6.21
CA PRO A 113 13.39 9.86 -7.49
C PRO A 113 13.97 8.47 -7.79
N ALA A 114 14.99 8.05 -7.04
CA ALA A 114 15.62 6.76 -7.14
C ALA A 114 15.84 6.17 -5.74
N VAL A 115 15.42 4.93 -5.51
CA VAL A 115 15.58 4.24 -4.22
C VAL A 115 16.16 2.85 -4.38
N ILE A 116 16.80 2.38 -3.31
CA ILE A 116 17.25 1.00 -3.18
C ILE A 116 16.28 0.27 -2.29
N ILE A 117 15.88 -0.93 -2.71
CA ILE A 117 15.15 -1.86 -1.87
C ILE A 117 16.08 -3.04 -1.59
N SER A 118 16.30 -3.34 -0.31
CA SER A 118 17.22 -4.40 0.09
C SER A 118 16.62 -5.26 1.19
N PRO A 119 17.05 -6.53 1.33
CA PRO A 119 16.97 -7.22 2.61
C PRO A 119 17.70 -6.42 3.69
N ARG A 120 17.50 -6.78 4.96
CA ARG A 120 18.16 -6.08 6.07
C ARG A 120 19.69 -6.09 5.91
N LEU A 121 20.28 -4.94 5.60
CA LEU A 121 21.73 -4.75 5.48
C LEU A 121 22.33 -4.18 6.76
N LYS A 122 21.50 -3.68 7.70
CA LYS A 122 21.94 -2.97 8.92
C LYS A 122 22.69 -1.67 8.62
N ILE A 123 22.59 -1.16 7.40
CA ILE A 123 23.12 0.16 6.98
C ILE A 123 22.03 1.24 7.21
N SER A 124 21.22 1.06 8.27
CA SER A 124 20.03 1.87 8.54
C SER A 124 20.38 3.33 8.81
N GLY A 125 19.59 4.26 8.24
CA GLY A 125 19.72 5.70 8.53
C GLY A 125 19.78 6.63 7.31
N ARG A 126 19.65 6.10 6.07
CA ARG A 126 19.60 6.93 4.85
C ARG A 126 18.22 6.89 4.20
N ASN A 127 17.76 8.04 3.70
CA ASN A 127 16.40 8.24 3.17
C ASN A 127 16.09 7.47 1.87
N ASN A 128 17.11 6.94 1.20
CA ASN A 128 17.03 6.30 -0.11
C ASN A 128 17.20 4.77 -0.07
N ILE A 129 17.38 4.17 1.12
CA ILE A 129 17.48 2.72 1.31
C ILE A 129 16.25 2.26 2.09
N LEU A 130 15.42 1.43 1.46
CA LEU A 130 14.24 0.85 2.06
C LEU A 130 14.49 -0.63 2.36
N GLU A 131 14.68 -0.95 3.64
CA GLU A 131 14.93 -2.33 4.06
C GLU A 131 13.62 -3.14 4.17
N VAL A 132 13.49 -4.17 3.34
CA VAL A 132 12.43 -5.17 3.42
C VAL A 132 12.78 -6.17 4.51
N ARG A 133 12.02 -6.17 5.60
CA ARG A 133 12.07 -7.27 6.57
C ARG A 133 11.33 -8.47 5.98
N ASN A 134 11.88 -9.67 6.15
CA ASN A 134 11.25 -10.93 5.69
C ASN A 134 9.83 -11.14 6.24
N SER A 135 9.46 -10.46 7.34
CA SER A 135 8.13 -10.47 7.96
C SER A 135 7.11 -9.54 7.28
N TYR A 136 7.55 -8.56 6.50
CA TYR A 136 6.64 -7.73 5.71
C TYR A 136 6.37 -8.46 4.39
N GLY A 137 5.13 -8.91 4.21
CA GLY A 137 4.68 -9.54 2.96
C GLY A 137 4.62 -8.55 1.79
N SER A 138 3.82 -8.88 0.78
CA SER A 138 3.60 -8.04 -0.41
C SER A 138 3.02 -6.65 -0.10
N ASP A 139 2.57 -6.41 1.14
CA ASP A 139 2.08 -5.13 1.66
C ASP A 139 3.19 -4.09 1.84
N PHE A 140 4.47 -4.46 1.74
CA PHE A 140 5.59 -3.51 1.85
C PHE A 140 5.47 -2.36 0.85
N ILE A 141 5.13 -2.66 -0.41
CA ILE A 141 4.94 -1.66 -1.47
C ILE A 141 3.78 -0.72 -1.12
N GLU A 142 2.74 -1.23 -0.46
CA GLU A 142 1.55 -0.45 -0.11
C GLU A 142 1.79 0.60 0.98
N LYS A 143 2.90 0.48 1.72
CA LYS A 143 3.29 1.44 2.75
C LYS A 143 3.82 2.75 2.20
N TYR A 144 4.20 2.80 0.92
CA TYR A 144 4.88 3.94 0.32
C TYR A 144 4.11 4.51 -0.88
N GLU A 145 4.28 5.83 -1.08
CA GLU A 145 3.82 6.54 -2.28
C GLU A 145 4.93 6.48 -3.34
N TRP A 146 4.66 5.84 -4.48
CA TRP A 146 5.65 5.59 -5.54
C TRP A 146 5.58 6.59 -6.70
N LYS A 147 4.62 7.50 -6.69
CA LYS A 147 4.33 8.44 -7.78
C LYS A 147 5.57 9.21 -8.29
N ASP A 148 6.45 9.61 -7.37
CA ASP A 148 7.64 10.42 -7.69
C ASP A 148 8.91 9.56 -7.86
N VAL A 149 8.82 8.25 -7.61
CA VAL A 149 9.93 7.30 -7.76
C VAL A 149 10.00 6.84 -9.21
N LYS A 150 11.05 7.24 -9.91
CA LYS A 150 11.28 6.85 -11.31
C LYS A 150 11.97 5.50 -11.41
N LYS A 151 12.83 5.19 -10.43
CA LYS A 151 13.73 4.03 -10.49
C LYS A 151 13.91 3.35 -9.14
N VAL A 152 13.88 2.02 -9.15
CA VAL A 152 14.13 1.15 -8.01
C VAL A 152 15.27 0.21 -8.33
N LEU A 153 16.30 0.22 -7.49
CA LEU A 153 17.31 -0.82 -7.49
C LEU A 153 16.93 -1.87 -6.44
N TRP A 154 16.55 -3.06 -6.91
CA TRP A 154 16.14 -4.17 -6.05
C TRP A 154 17.31 -5.11 -5.81
N LEU A 155 17.86 -5.10 -4.60
CA LEU A 155 18.87 -6.07 -4.18
C LEU A 155 18.18 -7.39 -3.85
N TRP A 156 18.53 -8.45 -4.56
CA TRP A 156 17.98 -9.77 -4.30
C TRP A 156 19.05 -10.81 -4.02
N ARG A 157 18.64 -11.82 -3.25
CA ARG A 157 19.45 -12.97 -2.91
C ARG A 157 19.17 -14.06 -3.93
N VAL A 158 20.22 -14.58 -4.55
CA VAL A 158 20.11 -15.65 -5.53
C VAL A 158 19.88 -16.94 -4.76
N THR A 159 18.63 -17.42 -4.74
CA THR A 159 18.19 -18.54 -3.92
C THR A 159 17.20 -19.44 -4.67
N LYS A 160 17.14 -20.73 -4.30
CA LYS A 160 16.12 -21.68 -4.77
C LYS A 160 14.86 -21.69 -3.90
N ASP A 161 14.83 -20.92 -2.82
CA ASP A 161 13.65 -20.80 -1.96
C ASP A 161 12.47 -20.20 -2.75
N LYS A 162 11.50 -21.05 -3.07
CA LYS A 162 10.32 -20.69 -3.85
C LYS A 162 9.46 -19.64 -3.13
N ASN A 163 9.37 -19.69 -1.81
CA ASN A 163 8.56 -18.77 -1.03
C ASN A 163 9.18 -17.37 -1.01
N VAL A 164 10.50 -17.29 -0.83
CA VAL A 164 11.23 -16.02 -0.92
C VAL A 164 11.11 -15.43 -2.32
N ASN A 165 11.36 -16.24 -3.36
CA ASN A 165 11.28 -15.78 -4.75
C ASN A 165 9.87 -15.32 -5.14
N GLN A 166 8.83 -16.03 -4.69
CA GLN A 166 7.45 -15.65 -4.96
C GLN A 166 7.07 -14.31 -4.32
N ARG A 167 7.45 -14.10 -3.06
CA ARG A 167 7.21 -12.81 -2.38
C ARG A 167 7.92 -11.65 -3.06
N ILE A 168 9.17 -11.85 -3.50
CA ILE A 168 9.92 -10.84 -4.25
C ILE A 168 9.21 -10.52 -5.57
N TYR A 169 8.78 -11.55 -6.30
CA TYR A 169 8.08 -11.37 -7.57
C TYR A 169 6.79 -10.54 -7.40
N GLU A 170 5.98 -10.83 -6.38
CA GLU A 170 4.74 -10.07 -6.09
C GLU A 170 5.02 -8.58 -5.83
N MET A 171 6.12 -8.25 -5.14
CA MET A 171 6.50 -6.86 -4.90
C MET A 171 6.97 -6.17 -6.18
N ILE A 172 7.75 -6.86 -7.01
CA ILE A 172 8.22 -6.35 -8.29
C ILE A 172 7.05 -6.13 -9.25
N GLU A 173 6.09 -7.05 -9.29
CA GLU A 173 4.90 -6.90 -10.11
C GLU A 173 4.06 -5.67 -9.70
N LYS A 174 3.95 -5.39 -8.40
CA LYS A 174 3.29 -4.16 -7.92
C LYS A 174 4.05 -2.91 -8.38
N LEU A 175 5.39 -2.90 -8.32
CA LEU A 175 6.21 -1.78 -8.80
C LEU A 175 6.11 -1.57 -10.31
N ASP A 176 6.07 -2.65 -11.10
CA ASP A 176 5.88 -2.59 -12.56
C ASP A 176 4.54 -1.93 -12.92
N LYS A 177 3.47 -2.24 -12.17
CA LYS A 177 2.14 -1.62 -12.31
C LYS A 177 2.12 -0.13 -11.99
N GLU A 178 2.95 0.32 -11.05
CA GLU A 178 3.14 1.75 -10.74
C GLU A 178 3.98 2.47 -11.82
N GLY A 179 4.48 1.75 -12.84
CA GLY A 179 5.29 2.32 -13.93
C GLY A 179 6.74 2.63 -13.52
N THR A 180 7.20 2.09 -12.39
CA THR A 180 8.56 2.31 -11.88
C THR A 180 9.56 1.41 -12.60
N GLU A 181 10.69 1.95 -13.06
CA GLU A 181 11.79 1.12 -13.58
C GLU A 181 12.42 0.32 -12.43
N VAL A 182 12.43 -1.01 -12.52
CA VAL A 182 13.03 -1.89 -11.51
C VAL A 182 14.26 -2.58 -12.09
N ILE A 183 15.41 -2.40 -11.45
CA ILE A 183 16.63 -3.16 -11.76
C ILE A 183 16.87 -4.16 -10.64
N MET A 184 16.74 -5.45 -10.95
CA MET A 184 17.08 -6.53 -10.04
C MET A 184 18.57 -6.80 -10.08
N LEU A 185 19.25 -6.47 -9.00
CA LEU A 185 20.68 -6.62 -8.85
C LEU A 185 20.97 -7.73 -7.82
N PRO A 186 21.62 -8.83 -8.23
CA PRO A 186 22.03 -9.86 -7.29
C PRO A 186 23.03 -9.25 -6.30
N PHE A 187 22.94 -9.57 -5.01
CA PHE A 187 23.95 -9.10 -4.05
C PHE A 187 24.48 -10.20 -3.14
N LYS A 188 23.76 -11.32 -2.99
CA LYS A 188 24.21 -12.46 -2.20
C LYS A 188 23.82 -13.78 -2.87
N LEU A 189 24.73 -14.75 -2.87
CA LEU A 189 24.44 -16.13 -3.27
C LEU A 189 23.99 -16.90 -2.02
N GLU A 190 22.81 -17.51 -2.09
CA GLU A 190 22.30 -18.45 -1.08
C GLU A 190 22.07 -19.86 -1.67
N CYS A 191 22.26 -20.03 -2.98
CA CYS A 191 22.36 -21.34 -3.65
C CYS A 191 23.82 -21.70 -3.95
N VAL A 192 24.07 -22.95 -4.34
CA VAL A 192 25.41 -23.36 -4.78
C VAL A 192 25.68 -22.89 -6.21
N MET A 193 26.95 -22.69 -6.54
CA MET A 193 27.43 -22.17 -7.83
C MET A 193 26.77 -22.80 -9.07
N LYS A 194 26.65 -24.13 -9.09
CA LYS A 194 26.05 -24.88 -10.21
C LYS A 194 24.56 -24.59 -10.42
N GLU A 195 23.88 -23.99 -9.45
CA GLU A 195 22.45 -23.69 -9.48
C GLU A 195 22.14 -22.24 -9.87
N VAL A 196 23.16 -21.37 -9.99
CA VAL A 196 22.96 -19.95 -10.27
C VAL A 196 22.27 -19.74 -11.62
N ASP A 197 22.69 -20.47 -12.65
CA ASP A 197 22.09 -20.39 -13.99
C ASP A 197 20.61 -20.85 -13.96
N GLU A 198 20.31 -21.95 -13.26
CA GLU A 198 18.94 -22.45 -13.08
C GLU A 198 18.02 -21.40 -12.43
N VAL A 199 18.49 -20.78 -11.33
CA VAL A 199 17.74 -19.74 -10.62
C VAL A 199 17.54 -18.51 -11.49
N THR A 200 18.59 -18.08 -12.20
CA THR A 200 18.53 -16.88 -13.05
C THR A 200 17.57 -17.07 -14.22
N ASP A 201 17.57 -18.24 -14.85
CA ASP A 201 16.65 -18.54 -15.95
C ASP A 201 15.20 -18.65 -15.50
N ALA A 202 14.95 -19.18 -14.30
CA ALA A 202 13.62 -19.14 -13.70
C ALA A 202 13.12 -17.70 -13.51
N TRP A 203 13.99 -16.79 -13.06
CA TRP A 203 13.66 -15.37 -12.96
C TRP A 203 13.45 -14.72 -14.32
N ARG A 204 14.33 -14.93 -15.30
CA ARG A 204 14.14 -14.41 -16.68
C ARG A 204 12.78 -14.80 -17.25
N LYS A 205 12.37 -16.07 -17.06
CA LYS A 205 11.05 -16.55 -17.51
C LYS A 205 9.90 -15.84 -16.80
N LYS A 206 9.97 -15.69 -15.48
CA LYS A 206 8.92 -15.00 -14.69
C LYS A 206 8.79 -13.52 -15.04
N LEU A 207 9.92 -12.83 -15.21
CA LEU A 207 9.96 -11.38 -15.43
C LEU A 207 9.62 -10.99 -16.87
N LYS A 208 9.59 -11.93 -17.82
CA LYS A 208 9.30 -11.67 -19.24
C LYS A 208 7.96 -10.94 -19.48
N ALA A 209 7.00 -11.10 -18.56
CA ALA A 209 5.70 -10.45 -18.64
C ALA A 209 5.70 -8.98 -18.16
N LEU A 210 6.76 -8.55 -17.45
CA LEU A 210 6.88 -7.22 -16.86
C LEU A 210 7.65 -6.30 -17.81
N LYS A 211 7.20 -5.04 -17.94
CA LYS A 211 7.71 -4.12 -18.98
C LYS A 211 8.87 -3.27 -18.49
N ASN A 212 8.87 -2.94 -17.20
CA ASN A 212 9.80 -1.98 -16.60
C ASN A 212 10.90 -2.66 -15.78
N VAL A 213 11.06 -3.98 -15.91
CA VAL A 213 11.96 -4.77 -15.06
C VAL A 213 13.16 -5.28 -15.84
N LYS A 214 14.36 -5.03 -15.33
CA LYS A 214 15.63 -5.55 -15.85
C LYS A 214 16.28 -6.44 -14.80
N LEU A 215 16.70 -7.64 -15.22
CA LEU A 215 17.46 -8.56 -14.38
C LEU A 215 18.94 -8.49 -14.76
N ILE A 216 19.80 -8.17 -13.79
CA ILE A 216 21.24 -8.28 -13.95
C ILE A 216 21.65 -9.73 -13.72
N ASP A 217 22.46 -10.26 -14.66
CA ASP A 217 22.98 -11.62 -14.56
C ASP A 217 23.90 -11.74 -13.34
N PRO A 218 23.71 -12.71 -12.42
CA PRO A 218 24.60 -12.92 -11.30
C PRO A 218 26.02 -13.34 -11.67
N MET A 219 26.25 -13.72 -12.93
CA MET A 219 27.54 -14.16 -13.44
C MET A 219 28.13 -13.12 -14.42
N LYS A 220 29.46 -12.97 -14.38
CA LYS A 220 30.25 -12.12 -15.27
C LYS A 220 31.40 -12.91 -15.87
N GLU A 221 31.71 -12.62 -17.12
CA GLU A 221 32.90 -13.17 -17.78
C GLU A 221 34.13 -12.36 -17.37
N VAL A 222 35.13 -13.04 -16.82
CA VAL A 222 36.43 -12.48 -16.45
C VAL A 222 37.50 -13.28 -17.19
N GLY A 223 38.03 -12.69 -18.26
CA GLY A 223 38.83 -13.43 -19.24
C GLY A 223 38.00 -14.57 -19.84
N ASN A 224 38.51 -15.80 -19.76
CA ASN A 224 37.82 -17.00 -20.28
C ASN A 224 37.01 -17.75 -19.21
N ARG A 225 36.81 -17.16 -18.02
CA ARG A 225 36.09 -17.81 -16.91
C ARG A 225 34.82 -17.06 -16.56
N LYS A 226 33.71 -17.78 -16.46
CA LYS A 226 32.44 -17.27 -15.94
C LYS A 226 32.50 -17.33 -14.40
N MET A 227 32.45 -16.18 -13.75
CA MET A 227 32.53 -16.05 -12.29
C MET A 227 31.34 -15.28 -11.74
N PRO A 228 30.88 -15.51 -10.49
CA PRO A 228 29.82 -14.71 -9.92
C PRO A 228 30.27 -13.29 -9.65
N LEU A 229 29.40 -12.34 -9.94
CA LEU A 229 29.55 -10.94 -9.54
C LEU A 229 29.71 -10.80 -8.02
N ILE A 230 29.07 -11.67 -7.25
CA ILE A 230 29.02 -11.58 -5.78
C ILE A 230 30.32 -12.07 -5.14
N VAL A 231 31.06 -12.99 -5.76
CA VAL A 231 32.35 -13.46 -5.21
C VAL A 231 33.48 -12.45 -5.46
N THR A 232 33.28 -11.53 -6.40
CA THR A 232 34.15 -10.36 -6.57
C THR A 232 33.81 -9.22 -5.60
N SER A 233 32.70 -9.30 -4.86
CA SER A 233 32.42 -8.43 -3.72
C SER A 233 32.84 -9.10 -2.41
N SER A 234 33.29 -8.30 -1.44
CA SER A 234 33.57 -8.78 -0.10
C SER A 234 32.30 -9.42 0.48
N ASP A 235 32.41 -10.64 1.02
CA ASP A 235 31.31 -11.47 1.54
C ASP A 235 30.42 -10.80 2.60
N ALA A 236 30.82 -9.61 3.07
CA ALA A 236 30.04 -8.78 3.94
C ALA A 236 30.00 -7.34 3.38
N TYR A 237 28.84 -6.88 2.92
CA TYR A 237 28.57 -5.45 2.75
C TYR A 237 28.44 -4.81 4.14
N GLU A 238 29.55 -4.80 4.89
CA GLU A 238 29.66 -4.22 6.23
C GLU A 238 29.63 -2.69 6.19
N SER A 239 29.91 -2.12 5.01
CA SER A 239 29.84 -0.69 4.78
C SER A 239 29.18 -0.38 3.43
N GLU A 240 28.64 0.82 3.35
CA GLU A 240 28.05 1.35 2.14
C GLU A 240 29.06 1.56 1.01
N GLU A 241 30.31 1.88 1.33
CA GLU A 241 31.39 2.00 0.36
C GLU A 241 31.62 0.66 -0.36
N SER A 242 31.47 -0.46 0.34
CA SER A 242 31.55 -1.80 -0.27
C SER A 242 30.36 -2.07 -1.18
N LEU A 243 29.17 -1.58 -0.83
CA LEU A 243 27.98 -1.68 -1.69
C LEU A 243 28.09 -0.80 -2.94
N ILE A 244 28.59 0.43 -2.80
CA ILE A 244 28.85 1.35 -3.92
C ILE A 244 29.93 0.77 -4.85
N ARG A 245 31.04 0.28 -4.30
CA ARG A 245 32.12 -0.35 -5.10
C ARG A 245 31.61 -1.55 -5.89
N TYR A 246 30.79 -2.39 -5.26
CA TYR A 246 30.15 -3.50 -5.97
C TYR A 246 29.27 -3.00 -7.12
N TRP A 247 28.51 -1.93 -6.91
CA TRP A 247 27.66 -1.39 -7.96
C TRP A 247 28.42 -0.71 -9.08
N GLU A 248 29.54 -0.06 -8.79
CA GLU A 248 30.45 0.47 -9.82
C GLU A 248 30.92 -0.63 -10.76
N GLN A 249 31.23 -1.82 -10.24
CA GLN A 249 31.69 -2.95 -11.05
C GLN A 249 30.62 -3.54 -11.98
N VAL A 250 29.34 -3.27 -11.68
CA VAL A 250 28.19 -3.89 -12.34
C VAL A 250 27.39 -2.90 -13.19
N ALA A 251 27.33 -1.63 -12.79
CA ALA A 251 26.48 -0.61 -13.38
C ALA A 251 27.02 0.82 -13.13
N GLU A 252 28.29 1.07 -13.49
CA GLU A 252 29.00 2.33 -13.23
C GLU A 252 28.25 3.60 -13.69
N GLU A 253 27.59 3.53 -14.86
CA GLU A 253 26.87 4.66 -15.44
C GLU A 253 25.43 4.82 -14.93
N ASP A 254 24.97 3.92 -14.05
CA ASP A 254 23.58 3.91 -13.61
C ASP A 254 23.26 5.15 -12.75
N PRO A 255 22.16 5.88 -13.05
CA PRO A 255 21.74 7.04 -12.28
C PRO A 255 21.59 6.78 -10.77
N CYS A 256 21.19 5.57 -10.36
CA CYS A 256 21.14 5.18 -8.95
C CYS A 256 22.56 5.21 -8.35
N VAL A 257 23.52 4.58 -9.01
CA VAL A 257 24.92 4.50 -8.56
C VAL A 257 25.55 5.89 -8.48
N ARG A 258 25.32 6.75 -9.48
CA ARG A 258 25.79 8.16 -9.45
C ARG A 258 25.18 8.95 -8.29
N ARG A 259 23.86 8.83 -8.06
CA ARG A 259 23.17 9.50 -6.94
C ARG A 259 23.70 9.02 -5.59
N LEU A 260 23.94 7.72 -5.46
CA LEU A 260 24.50 7.08 -4.26
C LEU A 260 25.91 7.55 -3.94
N LYS A 261 26.78 7.66 -4.95
CA LYS A 261 28.09 8.28 -4.81
C LYS A 261 27.97 9.73 -4.35
N ALA A 262 27.11 10.52 -5.02
CA ALA A 262 26.91 11.92 -4.67
C ALA A 262 26.45 12.09 -3.20
N MET A 263 25.51 11.28 -2.74
CA MET A 263 25.04 11.31 -1.34
C MET A 263 26.12 10.85 -0.34
N SER A 264 27.00 9.93 -0.73
CA SER A 264 28.14 9.54 0.10
C SER A 264 29.23 10.62 0.13
N ALA A 265 29.46 11.34 -0.97
CA ALA A 265 30.35 12.49 -1.03
C ALA A 265 29.80 13.73 -0.29
N GLU A 266 28.48 13.91 -0.25
CA GLU A 266 27.81 14.94 0.57
C GLU A 266 28.08 14.78 2.08
N LYS A 267 28.48 13.58 2.54
CA LYS A 267 28.92 13.35 3.93
C LYS A 267 30.30 13.93 4.26
N GLU A 268 31.19 14.09 3.28
CA GLU A 268 32.54 14.60 3.52
C GLU A 268 32.58 16.13 3.66
N LYS A 269 31.56 16.84 3.17
CA LYS A 269 31.41 18.26 3.51
C LYS A 269 30.84 18.35 4.92
N PRO A 270 31.58 18.89 5.91
CA PRO A 270 30.98 19.14 7.20
C PRO A 270 29.78 20.06 6.95
N ARG A 271 28.60 19.67 7.46
CA ARG A 271 27.50 20.62 7.63
C ARG A 271 28.07 21.76 8.45
N SER A 272 28.46 22.85 7.79
CA SER A 272 28.85 24.07 8.47
C SER A 272 27.69 24.40 9.39
N LYS A 273 27.91 24.26 10.71
CA LYS A 273 27.02 24.88 11.68
C LYS A 273 27.00 26.35 11.25
N GLN A 274 25.86 26.82 10.75
CA GLN A 274 25.60 28.24 10.74
C GLN A 274 25.59 28.63 12.22
N THR A 275 26.73 29.13 12.68
CA THR A 275 26.78 29.97 13.86
C THR A 275 25.78 31.08 13.58
N LYS A 276 24.74 31.17 14.41
CA LYS A 276 23.92 32.37 14.48
C LYS A 276 24.88 33.52 14.72
N SER A 277 25.09 34.35 13.71
CA SER A 277 25.63 35.69 13.91
C SER A 277 24.53 36.49 14.56
N GLU A 278 24.66 36.71 15.88
CA GLU A 278 24.03 37.85 16.52
C GLU A 278 24.69 39.11 15.96
N GLN A 279 23.93 39.88 15.18
CA GLN A 279 23.99 41.34 15.08
C GLN A 279 22.80 41.84 14.25
#